data_AF-A0A9W6FS02-F1
#
_entry.id   AF-A0A9W6FS02-F1
#
_cell.length_a   1.000
_cell.length_b   1.000
_cell.length_c   1.000
_cell.angle_alpha   90.00
_cell.angle_beta   90.00
_cell.angle_gamma   90.00
#
_symmetry.space_group_name_H-M   'P 1'
#
loop_
_entity.id
_entity.type
_entity.pdbx_description
1 polymer ?
#
loop_
_entity_poly.entity_id
_entity_poly.type
_entity_poly.pdbx_seq_one_letter_code
_entity_poly.pdbx_strand_id
1 'polypeptide(L)'
;MIRFCEVMEEKMLKIGASRVNPEPNRDGENQKNRLKECCQSFEAIMMNNLLKDMRQNSLSTESADTGREVYEGMMNESVARMMSKSGELGLGETLYRQLLPLIQKDGREDS
;
A
#
# COMPACT_ATOMS: atom_id res chain seq x y z
N MET A 1 36.45 21.98 -43.17
CA MET A 1 36.00 20.58 -43.00
C MET A 1 36.76 19.85 -41.88
N ILE A 2 37.18 20.55 -40.82
CA ILE A 2 37.92 19.96 -39.67
C ILE A 2 37.09 20.08 -38.37
N ARG A 3 36.19 21.07 -38.31
CA ARG A 3 35.32 21.38 -37.15
C ARG A 3 34.19 20.39 -36.86
N PHE A 4 34.02 19.37 -37.70
CA PHE A 4 32.98 18.33 -37.52
C PHE A 4 33.56 17.03 -36.92
N CYS A 5 34.88 16.83 -36.98
CA CYS A 5 35.54 15.64 -36.42
C CYS A 5 35.77 15.79 -34.90
N GLU A 6 36.19 16.97 -34.42
CA GLU A 6 36.40 17.23 -32.98
C GLU A 6 35.10 17.13 -32.16
N VAL A 7 33.96 17.53 -32.73
CA VAL A 7 32.66 17.49 -32.04
C VAL A 7 32.13 16.05 -31.88
N MET A 8 32.60 15.11 -32.70
CA MET A 8 32.23 13.70 -32.61
C MET A 8 33.02 12.96 -31.52
N GLU A 9 34.29 13.31 -31.27
CA GLU A 9 35.09 12.72 -30.18
C GLU A 9 34.60 13.13 -28.79
N GLU A 10 34.17 14.38 -28.59
CA GLU A 10 33.58 14.81 -27.30
C GLU A 10 32.25 14.12 -26.98
N LYS A 11 31.44 13.80 -28.00
CA LYS A 11 30.14 13.13 -27.82
C LYS A 11 30.25 11.62 -27.67
N MET A 12 31.35 11.01 -28.11
CA MET A 12 31.56 9.56 -28.00
C MET A 12 32.12 9.11 -26.64
N LEU A 13 32.71 10.01 -25.84
CA LEU A 13 33.18 9.67 -24.50
C LEU A 13 32.07 9.67 -23.42
N LYS A 14 30.89 10.25 -23.69
CA LYS A 14 29.74 10.25 -22.77
C LYS A 14 28.75 9.11 -22.99
N ILE A 15 28.97 8.28 -24.01
CA ILE A 15 28.13 7.10 -24.33
C ILE A 15 28.76 5.80 -23.78
N GLY A 16 29.99 5.86 -23.28
CA GLY A 16 30.79 4.70 -22.84
C GLY A 16 30.77 4.38 -21.35
N ALA A 17 29.77 4.83 -20.59
CA ALA A 17 29.52 4.36 -19.24
C ALA A 17 28.00 4.32 -19.01
N SER A 18 27.33 3.40 -19.71
CA SER A 18 26.12 2.83 -19.15
C SER A 18 26.55 2.13 -17.86
N ARG A 19 26.57 2.90 -16.77
CA ARG A 19 26.39 2.33 -15.44
C ARG A 19 25.08 1.59 -15.57
N VAL A 20 25.14 0.26 -15.68
CA VAL A 20 24.07 -0.58 -15.18
C VAL A 20 23.96 -0.17 -13.71
N ASN A 21 23.16 0.86 -13.45
CA ASN A 21 22.61 1.05 -12.12
C ASN A 21 21.87 -0.26 -11.85
N PRO A 22 22.11 -0.95 -10.73
CA PRO A 22 21.20 -1.99 -10.33
C PRO A 22 19.84 -1.30 -10.17
N GLU A 23 18.92 -1.51 -11.13
CA GLU A 23 17.53 -1.13 -10.96
C GLU A 23 17.13 -1.67 -9.58
N PRO A 24 16.70 -0.81 -8.64
CA PRO A 24 16.34 -1.26 -7.30
C PRO A 24 15.23 -2.30 -7.49
N ASN A 25 15.46 -3.54 -7.04
CA ASN A 25 14.56 -4.69 -7.12
C ASN A 25 13.07 -4.27 -7.17
N ARG A 26 12.55 -4.04 -8.39
CA ARG A 26 11.23 -3.43 -8.61
C ARG A 26 10.14 -4.36 -8.13
N ASP A 27 10.38 -5.66 -8.24
CA ASP A 27 9.45 -6.71 -7.82
C ASP A 27 9.34 -6.78 -6.30
N GLY A 28 10.47 -6.72 -5.58
CA GLY A 28 10.49 -6.68 -4.12
C GLY A 28 9.84 -5.42 -3.55
N GLU A 29 10.03 -4.26 -4.17
CA GLU A 29 9.38 -3.02 -3.72
C GLU A 29 7.87 -3.02 -4.03
N ASN A 30 7.46 -3.53 -5.19
CA ASN A 30 6.05 -3.72 -5.53
C ASN A 30 5.35 -4.68 -4.57
N GLN A 31 6.00 -5.78 -4.17
CA GLN A 31 5.45 -6.72 -3.19
C GLN A 31 5.28 -6.09 -1.80
N LYS A 32 6.26 -5.29 -1.34
CA LYS A 32 6.14 -4.54 -0.07
C LYS A 32 4.97 -3.57 -0.10
N ASN A 33 4.81 -2.82 -1.18
CA ASN A 33 3.69 -1.89 -1.33
C ASN A 33 2.34 -2.60 -1.32
N ARG A 34 2.22 -3.73 -2.05
CA ARG A 34 1.01 -4.56 -2.03
C ARG A 34 0.71 -5.13 -0.64
N LEU A 35 1.72 -5.59 0.09
CA LEU A 35 1.56 -6.06 1.47
C LEU A 35 1.02 -4.95 2.35
N LYS A 36 1.59 -3.74 2.26
CA LYS A 36 1.16 -2.58 3.03
C LYS A 36 -0.31 -2.22 2.73
N GLU A 37 -0.68 -2.15 1.45
CA GLU A 37 -2.06 -1.87 1.03
C GLU A 37 -3.04 -2.94 1.52
N CYS A 38 -2.63 -4.22 1.49
CA CYS A 38 -3.43 -5.33 2.00
C CYS A 38 -3.66 -5.20 3.51
N CYS A 39 -2.61 -4.93 4.29
CA CYS A 39 -2.72 -4.72 5.74
C CYS A 39 -3.61 -3.53 6.09
N GLN A 40 -3.49 -2.41 5.36
CA GLN A 40 -4.37 -1.24 5.53
C GLN A 40 -5.83 -1.55 5.15
N SER A 41 -6.05 -2.36 4.12
CA SER A 41 -7.40 -2.78 3.72
C SER A 41 -8.02 -3.72 4.74
N PHE A 42 -7.24 -4.62 5.32
CA PHE A 42 -7.67 -5.48 6.42
C PHE A 42 -8.08 -4.67 7.65
N GLU A 43 -7.26 -3.70 8.06
CA GLU A 43 -7.57 -2.80 9.16
C GLU A 43 -8.88 -2.04 8.93
N ALA A 44 -9.13 -1.56 7.70
CA ALA A 44 -10.39 -0.92 7.35
C ALA A 44 -11.59 -1.87 7.51
N ILE A 45 -11.49 -3.11 7.03
CA ILE A 45 -12.59 -4.09 7.16
C ILE A 45 -12.86 -4.38 8.65
N MET A 46 -11.80 -4.60 9.43
CA MET A 46 -11.91 -4.85 10.86
C MET A 46 -12.59 -3.67 11.58
N MET A 47 -12.20 -2.43 11.27
CA MET A 47 -12.82 -1.24 11.86
C MET A 47 -14.26 -1.06 11.45
N ASN A 48 -14.60 -1.32 10.20
CA ASN A 48 -15.98 -1.31 9.74
C ASN A 48 -16.85 -2.29 10.55
N ASN A 49 -16.33 -3.50 10.82
CA ASN A 49 -17.02 -4.50 11.64
C ASN A 49 -17.16 -4.04 13.09
N LEU A 50 -16.10 -3.51 13.71
CA LEU A 50 -16.15 -2.96 15.06
C LEU A 50 -17.20 -1.84 15.19
N LEU A 51 -17.20 -0.90 14.25
CA LEU A 51 -18.19 0.20 14.23
C LEU A 51 -19.60 -0.34 14.07
N LYS A 52 -19.79 -1.37 13.23
CA LYS A 52 -21.08 -2.03 13.05
C LYS A 52 -21.56 -2.68 14.35
N ASP A 53 -20.72 -3.48 14.99
CA ASP A 53 -21.04 -4.19 16.23
C ASP A 53 -21.35 -3.23 17.38
N MET A 54 -20.60 -2.13 17.50
CA MET A 54 -20.84 -1.09 18.51
C MET A 54 -22.24 -0.46 18.39
N ARG A 55 -22.76 -0.29 17.17
CA ARG A 55 -24.13 0.21 16.94
C ARG A 55 -25.20 -0.86 17.10
N GLN A 56 -24.91 -2.10 16.73
CA GLN A 56 -25.85 -3.20 16.99
C GLN A 56 -26.04 -3.44 18.49
N ASN A 57 -25.02 -3.14 19.29
CA ASN A 57 -25.06 -3.27 20.75
C ASN A 57 -25.63 -2.04 21.48
N SER A 58 -25.91 -0.92 20.79
CA SER A 58 -26.71 0.13 21.41
C SER A 58 -28.17 -0.32 21.43
N LEU A 59 -28.86 -0.12 22.57
CA LEU A 59 -30.26 -0.49 22.79
C LEU A 59 -31.22 0.35 21.94
N SER A 60 -31.04 0.32 20.62
CA SER A 60 -31.85 1.03 19.65
C SER A 60 -33.23 0.39 19.62
N THR A 61 -34.17 1.00 20.35
CA THR A 61 -35.58 0.57 20.45
C THR A 61 -36.38 0.96 19.20
N GLU A 62 -35.74 1.69 18.28
CA GLU A 62 -36.32 2.12 17.01
C GLU A 62 -36.12 1.08 15.89
N SER A 63 -37.21 0.75 15.22
CA SER A 63 -37.25 -0.11 14.03
C SER A 63 -36.25 0.39 12.99
N ALA A 64 -35.29 -0.46 12.60
CA ALA A 64 -34.30 -0.11 11.60
C ALA A 64 -34.99 0.17 10.25
N ASP A 65 -34.85 1.41 9.75
CA ASP A 65 -35.22 1.77 8.38
C ASP A 65 -34.12 1.31 7.43
N THR A 66 -34.49 0.57 6.37
CA THR A 66 -33.56 0.05 5.35
C THR A 66 -32.71 1.16 4.74
N GLY A 67 -33.27 2.36 4.54
CA GLY A 67 -32.51 3.50 3.99
C GLY A 67 -31.40 3.97 4.94
N ARG A 68 -31.67 3.92 6.24
CA ARG A 68 -30.71 4.28 7.28
C ARG A 68 -29.57 3.28 7.38
N GLU A 69 -29.87 1.97 7.35
CA GLU A 69 -28.83 0.93 7.39
C GLU A 69 -27.83 1.06 6.24
N VAL A 70 -28.31 1.36 5.03
CA VAL A 70 -27.46 1.57 3.86
C VAL A 70 -26.58 2.80 4.04
N TYR A 71 -27.16 3.93 4.45
CA TYR A 71 -26.41 5.16 4.68
C TYR A 71 -25.33 5.00 5.77
N GLU A 72 -25.69 4.38 6.89
CA GLU A 72 -24.77 4.09 7.98
C GLU A 72 -23.66 3.13 7.54
N GLY A 73 -23.99 2.11 6.74
CA GLY A 73 -23.02 1.22 6.12
C GLY A 73 -21.97 1.97 5.29
N MET A 74 -22.41 2.89 4.42
CA MET A 74 -21.52 3.73 3.63
C MET A 74 -20.66 4.66 4.51
N MET A 75 -21.27 5.23 5.55
CA MET A 75 -20.56 6.07 6.51
C MET A 75 -19.43 5.30 7.20
N ASN A 76 -19.70 4.09 7.69
CA ASN A 76 -18.69 3.26 8.37
C ASN A 76 -17.54 2.90 7.47
N GLU A 77 -17.81 2.52 6.22
CA GLU A 77 -16.77 2.18 5.27
C GLU A 77 -15.85 3.39 5.04
N SER A 78 -16.42 4.59 4.88
CA SER A 78 -15.64 5.80 4.69
C SER A 78 -14.76 6.13 5.89
N VAL A 79 -15.30 6.03 7.11
CA VAL A 79 -14.58 6.29 8.36
C VAL A 79 -13.47 5.27 8.53
N ALA A 80 -13.77 3.99 8.37
CA ALA A 80 -12.79 2.91 8.52
C ALA A 80 -11.65 3.03 7.50
N ARG A 81 -11.94 3.43 6.26
CA ARG A 81 -10.93 3.67 5.21
C ARG A 81 -10.06 4.89 5.50
N MET A 82 -10.61 5.95 6.11
CA MET A 82 -9.81 7.10 6.55
C MET A 82 -8.89 6.72 7.70
N MET A 83 -9.40 5.98 8.70
CA MET A 83 -8.63 5.53 9.85
C MET A 83 -7.52 4.55 9.50
N SER A 84 -7.74 3.65 8.53
CA SER A 84 -6.67 2.72 8.10
C SER A 84 -5.55 3.41 7.32
N LYS A 85 -5.86 4.52 6.65
CA LYS A 85 -4.85 5.35 5.97
C LYS A 85 -4.07 6.24 6.93
N SER A 86 -4.72 6.76 7.99
CA SER A 86 -4.03 7.53 9.04
C SER A 86 -3.11 6.62 9.86
N GLY A 87 -3.44 5.33 9.98
CA GLY A 87 -2.67 4.37 10.77
C GLY A 87 -2.85 4.59 12.27
N GLU A 88 -3.87 5.33 12.70
CA GLU A 88 -4.11 5.71 14.10
C GLU A 88 -4.29 4.51 15.04
N LEU A 89 -4.78 3.38 14.51
CA LEU A 89 -5.00 2.16 15.29
C LEU A 89 -3.78 1.24 15.30
N GLY A 90 -2.84 1.43 14.36
CA GLY A 90 -1.53 0.75 14.34
C GLY A 90 -1.57 -0.76 14.07
N LEU A 91 -2.73 -1.36 13.82
CA LEU A 91 -2.87 -2.80 13.59
C LEU A 91 -2.35 -3.18 12.20
N GLY A 92 -2.70 -2.41 11.17
CA GLY A 92 -2.20 -2.62 9.82
C GLY A 92 -0.68 -2.52 9.75
N GLU A 93 -0.10 -1.54 10.44
CA GLU A 93 1.35 -1.34 10.51
C GLU A 93 2.04 -2.47 11.28
N THR A 94 1.44 -2.96 12.38
CA THR A 94 1.97 -4.08 13.15
C THR A 94 2.01 -5.36 12.30
N LEU A 95 0.91 -5.66 11.60
CA LEU A 95 0.83 -6.78 10.66
C LEU A 95 1.87 -6.66 9.53
N TYR A 96 2.00 -5.47 8.96
CA TYR A 96 3.00 -5.21 7.92
C TYR A 96 4.42 -5.53 8.42
N ARG A 97 4.80 -5.07 9.61
CA ARG A 97 6.12 -5.34 10.21
C ARG A 97 6.36 -6.82 10.46
N GLN A 98 5.33 -7.57 10.85
CA GLN A 98 5.44 -9.00 11.11
C GLN A 98 5.54 -9.83 9.83
N LEU A 99 4.87 -9.41 8.75
CA LEU A 99 4.82 -10.14 7.48
C LEU A 99 5.97 -9.75 6.53
N LEU A 100 6.53 -8.55 6.66
CA LEU A 100 7.61 -8.05 5.81
C LEU A 100 8.83 -8.99 5.71
N PRO A 101 9.33 -9.62 6.80
CA PRO A 101 10.46 -10.55 6.72
C PRO A 101 10.17 -11.81 5.91
N LEU A 102 8.89 -12.24 5.82
CA LEU A 102 8.50 -13.45 5.09
C LEU A 102 8.61 -13.25 3.58
N ILE A 103 8.24 -12.07 3.08
CA ILE A 103 8.36 -11.72 1.66
C ILE A 103 9.84 -11.61 1.24
N GLN A 104 10.72 -11.15 2.15
CA GLN A 104 12.16 -11.07 1.90
C GLN A 104 12.86 -12.44 1.92
N LYS A 105 12.21 -13.47 2.48
CA LYS A 105 12.71 -14.84 2.49
C LYS A 105 12.33 -15.57 1.20
N ASP A 106 11.11 -15.34 0.70
CA ASP A 106 10.58 -15.95 -0.52
C ASP A 106 11.44 -15.63 -1.76
N GLY A 107 11.85 -14.38 -1.94
CA GLY A 107 12.74 -13.98 -3.05
C GLY A 107 14.22 -14.36 -2.89
N ARG A 108 14.56 -15.30 -2.00
CA ARG A 108 15.93 -15.84 -1.80
C ARG A 108 16.01 -17.35 -2.03
N GLU A 109 14.90 -18.04 -2.31
CA GLU A 109 14.87 -19.51 -2.48
C GLU A 109 14.93 -19.94 -3.96
N ASP A 110 15.11 -18.99 -4.88
CA ASP A 110 15.18 -19.14 -6.33
C ASP A 110 16.61 -18.92 -6.91
N SER A 111 17.67 -19.17 -6.12
CA SER A 111 19.06 -19.25 -6.60
C SER A 111 19.79 -20.49 -6.11
#